data_AF-A0A1M5WVM7-F1
#
_entry.id   AF-A0A1M5WVM7-F1
#
_cell.length_a   1.000
_cell.length_b   1.000
_cell.length_c   1.000
_cell.angle_alpha   90.00
_cell.angle_beta   90.00
_cell.angle_gamma   90.00
#
_symmetry.space_group_name_H-M   'P 1'
#
loop_
_entity.id
_entity.type
_entity.pdbx_description
1 polymer ?
#
loop_
_entity_poly.entity_id
_entity_poly.type
_entity_poly.pdbx_seq_one_letter_code
_entity_poly.pdbx_strand_id
1 'polypeptide(L)'
;MFEGHDPYLVAFSVVIAILGGYTGFGLAARIRGAPDASHRVLLSGAAAFLAVGIWTMHFVGMQAAPIPADTVYLILPTIVSFLICALVVGVSLFFLSIGEPSQRRVISSAVLLGAGIASMHYVGIHGLAGHFAIEHDTPMVLLSILIAIVAAYGGLRAFLARQDGIRLIASSIAFGIAVSGMHYTAMYGMHFVPLSATTHHHAEGLAASQQILSVVVAVLCFVIAAGFLLSLVPDPRRRAASGPAITVDLVTQAAAAPVSAPEPGPAAASFQRTISAPLGGLGQPPRPAPAPRLPVEGADGTHFIDSADVRSVRADAHYTRVHDGTRERLCPWSISEAEAQLDPGLFVRVHRSHIVAIPHVSFVRKEGDGAVIELDGPSPHRVPVSRAKIAEVKARLGLAARRNHHA
;
A
#
# COMPACT_ATOMS: atom_id res chain seq x y z
N MET A 1 22.19 25.40 -18.26
CA MET A 1 21.50 24.78 -17.11
C MET A 1 22.49 24.33 -16.03
N PHE A 2 23.49 23.51 -16.34
CA PHE A 2 24.38 22.90 -15.33
C PHE A 2 25.80 23.47 -15.27
N GLU A 3 26.04 24.63 -15.88
CA GLU A 3 27.38 25.23 -15.84
C GLU A 3 27.78 25.53 -14.38
N GLY A 4 29.00 25.16 -14.01
CA GLY A 4 29.52 25.29 -12.64
C GLY A 4 28.91 24.35 -11.59
N HIS A 5 27.95 23.49 -11.96
CA HIS A 5 27.37 22.55 -10.99
C HIS A 5 28.28 21.32 -10.78
N ASP A 6 28.28 20.77 -9.57
CA ASP A 6 28.86 19.45 -9.31
C ASP A 6 27.95 18.35 -9.93
N PRO A 7 28.39 17.65 -10.99
CA PRO A 7 27.56 16.67 -11.68
C PRO A 7 27.18 15.48 -10.80
N TYR A 8 27.98 15.13 -9.79
CA TYR A 8 27.69 14.02 -8.89
C TYR A 8 26.56 14.37 -7.94
N LEU A 9 26.56 15.59 -7.39
CA LEU A 9 25.45 16.07 -6.55
C LEU A 9 24.17 16.29 -7.37
N VAL A 10 24.28 16.73 -8.62
CA VAL A 10 23.13 16.78 -9.53
C VAL A 10 22.52 15.39 -9.72
N ALA A 11 23.32 14.39 -10.10
CA ALA A 11 22.83 13.03 -10.27
C ALA A 11 22.26 12.46 -8.96
N PHE A 12 22.93 12.72 -7.83
CA PHE A 12 22.49 12.27 -6.52
C PHE A 12 21.15 12.88 -6.10
N SER A 13 20.93 14.18 -6.36
CA SER A 13 19.64 14.85 -6.09
C SER A 13 18.49 14.15 -6.82
N VAL A 14 18.69 13.80 -8.10
CA VAL A 14 17.70 13.10 -8.92
C VAL A 14 17.43 11.71 -8.34
N VAL A 15 18.48 10.95 -7.98
CA VAL A 15 18.33 9.63 -7.35
C VAL A 15 17.52 9.73 -6.06
N ILE A 16 17.80 10.71 -5.20
CA ILE A 16 17.06 10.89 -3.94
C ILE A 16 15.57 11.17 -4.19
N ALA A 17 15.24 12.01 -5.17
CA ALA A 17 13.84 12.21 -5.56
C ALA A 17 13.17 10.93 -6.09
N ILE A 18 13.90 10.12 -6.87
CA ILE A 18 13.40 8.82 -7.36
C ILE A 18 13.13 7.86 -6.20
N LEU A 19 14.04 7.75 -5.23
CA LEU A 19 13.88 6.88 -4.06
C LEU A 19 12.71 7.31 -3.17
N GLY A 20 12.56 8.62 -2.93
CA GLY A 20 11.42 9.19 -2.22
C GLY A 20 10.10 8.91 -2.95
N GLY A 21 10.07 9.13 -4.27
CA GLY A 21 8.94 8.79 -5.14
C GLY A 21 8.58 7.31 -5.11
N TYR A 22 9.56 6.42 -5.23
CA TYR A 22 9.37 4.97 -5.19
C TYR A 22 8.76 4.51 -3.87
N THR A 23 9.34 4.96 -2.76
CA THR A 23 8.85 4.61 -1.43
C THR A 23 7.44 5.14 -1.21
N GLY A 24 7.19 6.39 -1.59
CA GLY A 24 5.88 7.03 -1.46
C GLY A 24 4.79 6.35 -2.30
N PHE A 25 5.04 6.14 -3.59
CA PHE A 25 4.10 5.44 -4.48
C PHE A 25 3.95 3.95 -4.11
N GLY A 26 5.01 3.32 -3.60
CA GLY A 26 4.97 1.95 -3.11
C GLY A 26 4.08 1.79 -1.89
N LEU A 27 4.18 2.72 -0.93
CA LEU A 27 3.26 2.79 0.22
C LEU A 27 1.83 3.06 -0.22
N ALA A 28 1.64 4.00 -1.16
CA ALA A 28 0.33 4.30 -1.75
C ALA A 28 -0.31 3.07 -2.43
N ALA A 29 0.48 2.25 -3.13
CA ALA A 29 0.00 1.05 -3.78
C ALA A 29 -0.53 0.00 -2.80
N ARG A 30 -0.03 -0.01 -1.55
CA ARG A 30 -0.47 -0.93 -0.49
C ARG A 30 -1.81 -0.54 0.15
N ILE A 31 -2.25 0.71 -0.03
CA ILE A 31 -3.47 1.26 0.57
C ILE A 31 -4.72 0.45 0.19
N ARG A 32 -4.83 0.01 -1.07
CA ARG A 32 -6.03 -0.64 -1.63
C ARG A 32 -6.34 -2.05 -1.09
N GLY A 33 -5.50 -2.62 -0.24
CA GLY A 33 -5.72 -3.95 0.36
C GLY A 33 -5.58 -3.97 1.87
N ALA A 34 -5.51 -2.80 2.52
CA ALA A 34 -5.19 -2.67 3.93
C ALA A 34 -6.44 -2.30 4.75
N PRO A 35 -6.60 -2.82 5.99
CA PRO A 35 -7.62 -2.34 6.94
C PRO A 35 -7.54 -0.81 7.19
N ASP A 36 -8.63 -0.21 7.69
CA ASP A 36 -8.76 1.25 7.88
C ASP A 36 -7.65 1.89 8.75
N ALA A 37 -7.19 1.22 9.81
CA ALA A 37 -6.11 1.74 10.64
C ALA A 37 -4.77 1.82 9.88
N SER A 38 -4.48 0.81 9.05
CA SER A 38 -3.32 0.80 8.17
C SER A 38 -3.44 1.79 7.00
N HIS A 39 -4.66 2.13 6.57
CA HIS A 39 -4.88 3.12 5.52
C HIS A 39 -4.28 4.48 5.87
N ARG A 40 -4.54 4.97 7.10
CA ARG A 40 -4.01 6.26 7.58
C ARG A 40 -2.48 6.24 7.71
N VAL A 41 -1.92 5.17 8.26
CA VAL A 41 -0.47 5.04 8.43
C VAL A 41 0.25 4.98 7.07
N LEU A 42 -0.29 4.22 6.12
CA LEU A 42 0.26 4.12 4.77
C LEU A 42 0.16 5.45 4.01
N LEU A 43 -0.96 6.16 4.13
CA LEU A 43 -1.14 7.47 3.51
C LEU A 43 -0.19 8.51 4.10
N SER A 44 -0.09 8.58 5.42
CA SER A 44 0.86 9.47 6.10
C SER A 44 2.30 9.14 5.74
N GLY A 45 2.66 7.85 5.68
CA GLY A 45 3.99 7.40 5.24
C GLY A 45 4.27 7.78 3.78
N ALA A 46 3.31 7.59 2.88
CA ALA A 46 3.43 7.99 1.48
C ALA A 46 3.66 9.50 1.34
N ALA A 47 2.86 10.31 2.05
CA ALA A 47 3.01 11.76 2.08
C ALA A 47 4.37 12.19 2.64
N ALA A 48 4.82 11.57 3.74
CA ALA A 48 6.09 11.88 4.39
C ALA A 48 7.28 11.60 3.47
N PHE A 49 7.35 10.42 2.85
CA PHE A 49 8.46 10.07 1.93
C PHE A 49 8.47 10.94 0.67
N LEU A 50 7.31 11.29 0.13
CA LEU A 50 7.24 12.23 -0.99
C LEU A 50 7.71 13.63 -0.58
N ALA A 51 7.23 14.17 0.54
CA ALA A 51 7.61 15.50 1.00
C ALA A 51 9.11 15.59 1.36
N VAL A 52 9.62 14.62 2.13
CA VAL A 52 11.04 14.53 2.50
C VAL A 52 11.91 14.29 1.26
N GLY A 53 11.45 13.48 0.30
CA GLY A 53 12.16 13.26 -0.97
C GLY A 53 12.28 14.52 -1.81
N ILE A 54 11.18 15.26 -2.00
CA ILE A 54 11.16 16.52 -2.76
C ILE A 54 12.06 17.56 -2.08
N TRP A 55 11.93 17.73 -0.76
CA TRP A 55 12.69 18.73 -0.02
C TRP A 55 14.17 18.40 0.07
N THR A 56 14.53 17.14 0.33
CA THR A 56 15.93 16.69 0.35
C THR A 56 16.55 16.84 -1.03
N MET A 57 15.84 16.48 -2.11
CA MET A 57 16.34 16.71 -3.47
C MET A 57 16.64 18.18 -3.72
N HIS A 58 15.74 19.08 -3.33
CA HIS A 58 15.94 20.52 -3.49
C HIS A 58 17.26 20.97 -2.85
N PHE A 59 17.54 20.61 -1.60
CA PHE A 59 18.76 21.04 -0.92
C PHE A 59 20.03 20.36 -1.40
N VAL A 60 19.96 19.09 -1.81
CA VAL A 60 21.09 18.44 -2.51
C VAL A 60 21.38 19.16 -3.84
N GLY A 61 20.34 19.56 -4.57
CA GLY A 61 20.48 20.34 -5.82
C GLY A 61 21.06 21.73 -5.60
N MET A 62 20.65 22.42 -4.53
CA MET A 62 21.27 23.69 -4.11
C MET A 62 22.75 23.53 -3.79
N GLN A 63 23.13 22.46 -3.08
CA GLN A 63 24.53 22.14 -2.77
C GLN A 63 25.36 21.78 -4.02
N ALA A 64 24.69 21.32 -5.08
CA ALA A 64 25.34 21.06 -6.36
C ALA A 64 25.63 22.35 -7.14
N ALA A 65 24.91 23.44 -6.87
CA ALA A 65 25.04 24.69 -7.62
C ALA A 65 26.25 25.52 -7.18
N PRO A 66 26.84 26.34 -8.08
CA PRO A 66 27.98 27.21 -7.78
C PRO A 66 27.56 28.45 -6.99
N ILE A 67 27.05 28.24 -5.77
CA ILE A 67 26.62 29.30 -4.85
C ILE A 67 27.87 29.88 -4.15
N PRO A 68 27.94 31.19 -3.84
CA PRO A 68 29.05 31.79 -3.10
C PRO A 68 29.37 31.06 -1.79
N ALA A 69 30.66 30.84 -1.51
CA ALA A 69 31.10 30.00 -0.40
C ALA A 69 30.80 30.58 1.01
N ASP A 70 30.53 31.88 1.12
CA ASP A 70 30.14 32.56 2.35
C ASP A 70 28.63 32.51 2.61
N THR A 71 27.87 31.81 1.77
CA THR A 71 26.41 31.69 1.90
C THR A 71 26.02 30.88 3.12
N VAL A 72 25.11 31.44 3.91
CA VAL A 72 24.44 30.76 5.03
C VAL A 72 22.96 30.55 4.73
N TYR A 73 22.34 29.63 5.47
CA TYR A 73 20.93 29.28 5.30
C TYR A 73 20.15 29.74 6.53
N LEU A 74 19.23 30.67 6.34
CA LEU A 74 18.30 31.10 7.38
C LEU A 74 17.40 29.94 7.78
N ILE A 75 17.34 29.65 9.08
CA ILE A 75 16.66 28.47 9.60
C ILE A 75 15.14 28.59 9.44
N LEU A 76 14.57 29.77 9.68
CA LEU A 76 13.13 29.96 9.60
C LEU A 76 12.57 29.71 8.17
N PRO A 77 13.06 30.36 7.09
CA PRO A 77 12.64 30.04 5.73
C PRO A 77 12.86 28.57 5.36
N THR A 78 13.97 27.99 5.82
CA THR A 78 14.30 26.57 5.59
C THR A 78 13.24 25.65 6.20
N ILE A 79 12.84 25.87 7.46
CA ILE A 79 11.77 25.11 8.13
C ILE A 79 10.42 25.37 7.46
N VAL A 80 10.09 26.63 7.17
CA VAL A 80 8.82 27.01 6.53
C VAL A 80 8.68 26.34 5.16
N SER A 81 9.75 26.29 4.37
CA SER A 81 9.78 25.60 3.08
C SER A 81 9.41 24.11 3.23
N PHE A 82 9.98 23.41 4.22
CA PHE A 82 9.67 22.02 4.51
C PHE A 82 8.21 21.84 4.90
N LEU A 83 7.71 22.69 5.80
CA LEU A 83 6.32 22.63 6.27
C LEU A 83 5.32 22.88 5.14
N ILE A 84 5.59 23.82 4.23
CA ILE A 84 4.77 24.05 3.03
C ILE A 84 4.69 22.77 2.20
N CYS A 85 5.83 22.13 1.92
CA CYS A 85 5.86 20.90 1.14
C CYS A 85 5.10 19.77 1.85
N ALA A 86 5.40 19.51 3.12
CA ALA A 86 4.75 18.45 3.89
C ALA A 86 3.23 18.64 3.97
N LEU A 87 2.77 19.86 4.24
CA LEU A 87 1.35 20.20 4.32
C LEU A 87 0.67 20.00 2.97
N VAL A 88 1.22 20.58 1.90
CA VAL A 88 0.58 20.57 0.59
C VAL A 88 0.57 19.17 -0.03
N VAL A 89 1.65 18.40 0.12
CA VAL A 89 1.68 16.98 -0.29
C VAL A 89 0.62 16.19 0.49
N GLY A 90 0.60 16.32 1.82
CA GLY A 90 -0.35 15.60 2.67
C GLY A 90 -1.81 15.94 2.35
N VAL A 91 -2.14 17.23 2.25
CA VAL A 91 -3.48 17.71 1.91
C VAL A 91 -3.91 17.19 0.52
N SER A 92 -3.03 17.27 -0.48
CA SER A 92 -3.35 16.84 -1.84
C SER A 92 -3.64 15.34 -1.91
N LEU A 93 -2.84 14.51 -1.23
CA LEU A 93 -3.09 13.07 -1.16
C LEU A 93 -4.35 12.74 -0.36
N PHE A 94 -4.58 13.42 0.77
CA PHE A 94 -5.78 13.25 1.58
C PHE A 94 -7.07 13.52 0.78
N PHE A 95 -7.14 14.63 0.05
CA PHE A 95 -8.27 14.95 -0.81
C PHE A 95 -8.51 13.89 -1.89
N LEU A 96 -7.44 13.29 -2.42
CA LEU A 96 -7.56 12.22 -3.41
C LEU A 96 -8.02 10.90 -2.81
N SER A 97 -7.66 10.62 -1.56
CA SER A 97 -8.02 9.39 -0.84
C SER A 97 -9.49 9.35 -0.38
N ILE A 98 -10.21 10.46 -0.38
CA ILE A 98 -11.63 10.49 0.03
C ILE A 98 -12.55 10.15 -1.15
N GLY A 99 -13.13 8.95 -1.18
CA GLY A 99 -14.09 8.53 -2.22
C GLY A 99 -13.50 8.50 -3.64
N GLU A 100 -14.36 8.39 -4.66
CA GLU A 100 -13.91 8.25 -6.05
C GLU A 100 -13.30 9.55 -6.62
N PRO A 101 -12.06 9.52 -7.13
CA PRO A 101 -11.38 10.70 -7.63
C PRO A 101 -11.96 11.17 -8.97
N SER A 102 -12.71 12.27 -8.94
CA SER A 102 -13.15 12.96 -10.16
C SER A 102 -11.98 13.67 -10.85
N GLN A 103 -12.05 13.82 -12.18
CA GLN A 103 -11.02 14.51 -12.97
C GLN A 103 -10.77 15.94 -12.46
N ARG A 104 -11.85 16.65 -12.07
CA ARG A 104 -11.76 18.01 -11.51
C ARG A 104 -10.96 18.05 -10.22
N ARG A 105 -11.18 17.07 -9.33
CA ARG A 105 -10.45 16.96 -8.05
C ARG A 105 -8.97 16.70 -8.28
N VAL A 106 -8.63 15.84 -9.25
CA VAL A 106 -7.22 15.58 -9.59
C VAL A 106 -6.54 16.84 -10.11
N ILE A 107 -7.20 17.60 -10.99
CA ILE A 107 -6.65 18.84 -11.53
C ILE A 107 -6.48 19.89 -10.42
N SER A 108 -7.50 20.11 -9.58
CA SER A 108 -7.40 21.09 -8.47
C SER A 108 -6.30 20.72 -7.48
N SER A 109 -6.18 19.43 -7.13
CA SER A 109 -5.11 18.95 -6.25
C SER A 109 -3.74 19.05 -6.91
N ALA A 110 -3.63 18.84 -8.23
CA ALA A 110 -2.37 19.00 -8.95
C ALA A 110 -1.92 20.47 -9.00
N VAL A 111 -2.84 21.41 -9.20
CA VAL A 111 -2.55 22.85 -9.15
C VAL A 111 -2.11 23.26 -7.75
N LEU A 112 -2.85 22.84 -6.70
CA LEU A 112 -2.48 23.08 -5.31
C LEU A 112 -1.08 22.51 -5.00
N LEU A 113 -0.84 21.25 -5.39
CA LEU A 113 0.42 20.57 -5.16
C LEU A 113 1.58 21.23 -5.90
N GLY A 114 1.41 21.51 -7.20
CA GLY A 114 2.42 22.18 -8.01
C GLY A 114 2.77 23.57 -7.48
N ALA A 115 1.75 24.36 -7.13
CA ALA A 115 1.95 25.66 -6.50
C ALA A 115 2.70 25.55 -5.17
N GLY A 116 2.34 24.59 -4.30
CA GLY A 116 3.04 24.38 -3.04
C GLY A 116 4.48 23.89 -3.19
N ILE A 117 4.77 23.04 -4.17
CA ILE A 117 6.15 22.60 -4.48
C ILE A 117 6.97 23.80 -4.98
N ALA A 118 6.43 24.61 -5.90
CA ALA A 118 7.10 25.82 -6.36
C ALA A 118 7.32 26.82 -5.20
N SER A 119 6.30 27.04 -4.34
CA SER A 119 6.43 27.87 -3.14
C SER A 119 7.50 27.35 -2.19
N MET A 120 7.55 26.05 -1.91
CA MET A 120 8.63 25.46 -1.11
C MET A 120 10.00 25.79 -1.72
N HIS A 121 10.14 25.61 -3.02
CA HIS A 121 11.40 25.86 -3.72
C HIS A 121 11.86 27.31 -3.58
N TYR A 122 10.99 28.28 -3.90
CA TYR A 122 11.35 29.69 -3.82
C TYR A 122 11.54 30.16 -2.38
N VAL A 123 10.73 29.70 -1.42
CA VAL A 123 10.94 30.00 0.02
C VAL A 123 12.28 29.42 0.49
N GLY A 124 12.68 28.24 -0.02
CA GLY A 124 13.99 27.66 0.23
C GLY A 124 15.13 28.53 -0.29
N ILE A 125 15.02 29.04 -1.52
CA ILE A 125 15.99 29.99 -2.11
C ILE A 125 16.05 31.30 -1.30
N HIS A 126 14.91 31.84 -0.89
CA HIS A 126 14.87 33.05 -0.03
C HIS A 126 15.53 32.83 1.34
N GLY A 127 15.77 31.58 1.72
CA GLY A 127 16.56 31.23 2.90
C GLY A 127 18.06 31.47 2.74
N LEU A 128 18.57 31.64 1.51
CA LEU A 128 19.98 31.97 1.31
C LEU A 128 20.27 33.40 1.75
N ALA A 129 21.34 33.56 2.53
CA ALA A 129 21.84 34.87 2.94
C ALA A 129 23.37 34.92 2.77
N GLY A 130 23.87 36.07 2.30
CA GLY A 130 25.28 36.32 2.05
C GLY A 130 25.48 37.71 1.46
N HIS A 131 26.68 38.02 0.96
CA HIS A 131 27.00 39.33 0.40
C HIS A 131 26.51 39.51 -1.05
N PHE A 132 25.26 39.11 -1.33
CA PHE A 132 24.64 39.17 -2.64
C PHE A 132 23.14 39.42 -2.50
N ALA A 133 22.52 39.91 -3.59
CA ALA A 133 21.09 39.81 -3.80
C ALA A 133 20.80 38.71 -4.84
N ILE A 134 19.60 38.14 -4.77
CA ILE A 134 19.14 37.11 -5.71
C ILE A 134 18.12 37.75 -6.64
N GLU A 135 18.39 37.70 -7.93
CA GLU A 135 17.45 38.10 -8.98
C GLU A 135 16.92 36.87 -9.72
N HIS A 136 15.66 36.94 -10.15
CA HIS A 136 14.97 35.85 -10.83
C HIS A 136 14.44 36.28 -12.19
N ASP A 137 14.77 35.50 -13.22
CA ASP A 137 14.18 35.62 -14.54
C ASP A 137 12.71 35.18 -14.48
N THR A 138 11.79 36.13 -14.58
CA THR A 138 10.34 35.87 -14.60
C THR A 138 9.91 34.75 -15.56
N PRO A 139 10.41 34.62 -16.81
CA PRO A 139 10.00 33.52 -17.68
C PRO A 139 10.41 32.14 -17.13
N MET A 140 11.57 32.03 -16.49
CA MET A 140 12.02 30.76 -15.89
C MET A 140 11.23 30.43 -14.63
N VAL A 141 10.80 31.44 -13.87
CA VAL A 141 9.89 31.26 -12.74
C VAL A 141 8.53 30.73 -13.19
N LEU A 142 7.95 31.31 -14.23
CA LEU A 142 6.66 30.83 -14.77
C LEU A 142 6.79 29.42 -15.35
N LEU A 143 7.89 29.14 -16.04
CA LEU A 143 8.16 27.82 -16.60
C LEU A 143 8.35 26.77 -15.50
N SER A 144 9.08 27.07 -14.43
CA SER A 144 9.26 26.14 -13.30
C SER A 144 7.92 25.84 -12.61
N ILE A 145 7.06 26.85 -12.39
CA ILE A 145 5.72 26.66 -11.84
C ILE A 145 4.87 25.76 -12.74
N LEU A 146 4.92 25.97 -14.06
CA LEU A 146 4.21 25.11 -15.01
C LEU A 146 4.71 23.66 -14.93
N ILE A 147 6.02 23.45 -14.91
CA ILE A 147 6.62 22.12 -14.75
C ILE A 147 6.19 21.51 -13.41
N ALA A 148 6.14 22.29 -12.33
CA ALA A 148 5.69 21.83 -11.01
C ALA A 148 4.25 21.28 -11.07
N ILE A 149 3.33 22.00 -11.72
CA ILE A 149 1.92 21.59 -11.86
C ILE A 149 1.79 20.34 -12.72
N VAL A 150 2.55 20.24 -13.82
CA VAL A 150 2.56 19.06 -14.69
C VAL A 150 3.14 17.85 -13.96
N ALA A 151 4.25 18.04 -13.23
CA ALA A 151 4.87 17.01 -12.41
C ALA A 151 3.93 16.53 -11.30
N ALA A 152 3.26 17.46 -10.61
CA ALA A 152 2.25 17.17 -9.59
C ALA A 152 1.09 16.37 -10.18
N TYR A 153 0.54 16.79 -11.34
CA TYR A 153 -0.51 16.03 -12.01
C TYR A 153 -0.06 14.61 -12.35
N GLY A 154 1.13 14.44 -12.94
CA GLY A 154 1.71 13.13 -13.22
C GLY A 154 1.89 12.26 -11.97
N GLY A 155 2.41 12.84 -10.89
CA GLY A 155 2.58 12.18 -9.60
C GLY A 155 1.26 11.75 -8.97
N LEU A 156 0.22 12.58 -9.02
CA LEU A 156 -1.12 12.22 -8.53
C LEU A 156 -1.76 11.12 -9.40
N ARG A 157 -1.55 11.15 -10.72
CA ARG A 157 -2.00 10.07 -11.63
C ARG A 157 -1.26 8.78 -11.34
N ALA A 158 0.03 8.83 -11.03
CA ALA A 158 0.81 7.67 -10.57
C ALA A 158 0.30 7.16 -9.22
N PHE A 159 -0.02 8.04 -8.28
CA PHE A 159 -0.59 7.67 -6.98
C PHE A 159 -1.93 6.91 -7.15
N LEU A 160 -2.79 7.38 -8.04
CA LEU A 160 -4.09 6.74 -8.32
C LEU A 160 -3.99 5.49 -9.19
N ALA A 161 -2.96 5.38 -10.03
CA ALA A 161 -2.74 4.23 -10.90
C ALA A 161 -2.56 2.93 -10.11
N ARG A 162 -3.06 1.81 -10.63
CA ARG A 162 -2.64 0.47 -10.14
C ARG A 162 -1.16 0.32 -10.47
N GLN A 163 -0.36 0.14 -9.42
CA GLN A 163 1.09 0.05 -9.53
C GLN A 163 1.51 -1.41 -9.45
N ASP A 164 2.16 -1.88 -10.51
CA ASP A 164 2.90 -3.13 -10.56
C ASP A 164 4.40 -2.81 -10.57
N GLY A 165 5.28 -3.78 -10.33
CA GLY A 165 6.72 -3.54 -10.11
C GLY A 165 7.36 -2.61 -11.16
N ILE A 166 7.13 -2.87 -12.46
CA ILE A 166 7.69 -2.05 -13.55
C ILE A 166 7.07 -0.64 -13.57
N ARG A 167 5.75 -0.54 -13.40
CA ARG A 167 5.04 0.74 -13.45
C ARG A 167 5.44 1.65 -12.29
N LEU A 168 5.69 1.07 -11.12
CA LEU A 168 6.18 1.78 -9.96
C LEU A 168 7.56 2.38 -10.23
N ILE A 169 8.49 1.59 -10.78
CA ILE A 169 9.83 2.06 -11.17
C ILE A 169 9.71 3.20 -12.18
N ALA A 170 8.96 3.01 -13.26
CA ALA A 170 8.79 4.03 -14.30
C ALA A 170 8.16 5.33 -13.75
N SER A 171 7.12 5.22 -12.91
CA SER A 171 6.48 6.38 -12.28
C SER A 171 7.43 7.13 -11.35
N SER A 172 8.29 6.41 -10.64
CA SER A 172 9.26 7.00 -9.70
C SER A 172 10.40 7.72 -10.41
N ILE A 173 10.90 7.12 -11.49
CA ILE A 173 11.90 7.75 -12.37
C ILE A 173 11.32 9.02 -13.00
N ALA A 174 10.13 8.93 -13.59
CA ALA A 174 9.45 10.08 -14.20
C ALA A 174 9.20 11.20 -13.18
N PHE A 175 8.76 10.85 -11.97
CA PHE A 175 8.59 11.79 -10.86
C PHE A 175 9.90 12.47 -10.48
N GLY A 176 10.98 11.70 -10.25
CA GLY A 176 12.27 12.25 -9.87
C GLY A 176 12.84 13.20 -10.92
N ILE A 177 12.75 12.83 -12.21
CA ILE A 177 13.15 13.70 -13.33
C ILE A 177 12.30 14.96 -13.37
N ALA A 178 10.97 14.86 -13.21
CA ALA A 178 10.08 16.00 -13.33
C ALA A 178 10.26 17.02 -12.18
N VAL A 179 10.37 16.56 -10.93
CA VAL A 179 10.59 17.44 -9.77
C VAL A 179 11.99 18.06 -9.84
N SER A 180 13.02 17.29 -10.22
CA SER A 180 14.37 17.84 -10.40
C SER A 180 14.43 18.82 -11.57
N GLY A 181 13.74 18.53 -12.67
CA GLY A 181 13.62 19.41 -13.82
C GLY A 181 13.00 20.76 -13.45
N MET A 182 11.97 20.77 -12.61
CA MET A 182 11.41 22.01 -12.06
C MET A 182 12.47 22.80 -11.27
N HIS A 183 13.16 22.14 -10.34
CA HIS A 183 14.19 22.76 -9.51
C HIS A 183 15.30 23.39 -10.35
N TYR A 184 15.92 22.62 -11.26
CA TYR A 184 17.02 23.13 -12.07
C TYR A 184 16.57 24.17 -13.11
N THR A 185 15.29 24.17 -13.53
CA THR A 185 14.74 25.24 -14.38
C THR A 185 14.66 26.55 -13.62
N ALA A 186 14.19 26.50 -12.37
CA ALA A 186 14.15 27.67 -11.51
C ALA A 186 15.56 28.19 -11.16
N MET A 187 16.50 27.28 -10.86
CA MET A 187 17.91 27.63 -10.61
C MET A 187 18.59 28.25 -11.83
N TYR A 188 18.26 27.78 -13.04
CA TYR A 188 18.81 28.35 -14.27
C TYR A 188 18.43 29.82 -14.48
N GLY A 189 17.26 30.24 -13.99
CA GLY A 189 16.82 31.63 -14.02
C GLY A 189 17.16 32.40 -12.74
N MET A 190 18.10 31.94 -11.92
CA MET A 190 18.51 32.59 -10.68
C MET A 190 19.91 33.18 -10.84
N HIS A 191 20.07 34.47 -10.54
CA HIS A 191 21.34 35.19 -10.66
C HIS A 191 21.74 35.80 -9.32
N PHE A 192 23.01 35.67 -8.96
CA PHE A 192 23.60 36.33 -7.80
C PHE A 192 24.20 37.67 -8.24
N VAL A 193 23.70 38.77 -7.69
CA VAL A 193 24.21 40.12 -7.97
C VAL A 193 24.88 40.70 -6.71
N PRO A 194 26.01 41.40 -6.82
CA PRO A 194 26.65 42.03 -5.65
C PRO A 194 25.73 43.06 -4.98
N LEU A 195 25.73 43.10 -3.64
CA LEU A 195 24.98 44.12 -2.90
C LEU A 195 25.53 45.52 -3.24
N SER A 196 24.70 46.36 -3.84
CA SER A 196 25.00 47.78 -3.99
C SER A 196 24.86 48.49 -2.63
N ALA A 197 25.76 49.45 -2.35
CA ALA A 197 25.91 50.12 -1.05
C ALA A 197 24.66 50.84 -0.50
N THR A 198 23.56 50.89 -1.26
CA THR A 198 22.30 51.54 -0.89
C THR A 198 21.21 50.58 -0.39
N THR A 199 21.46 49.27 -0.34
CA THR A 199 20.44 48.27 0.05
C THR A 199 20.92 47.44 1.25
N HIS A 200 20.93 48.06 2.43
CA HIS A 200 21.16 47.37 3.70
C HIS A 200 19.91 46.57 4.11
N HIS A 201 19.60 45.49 3.40
CA HIS A 201 18.79 44.42 3.98
C HIS A 201 19.73 43.51 4.78
N HIS A 202 19.99 43.89 6.03
CA HIS A 202 20.58 42.96 6.97
C HIS A 202 19.63 41.77 7.11
N ALA A 203 20.06 40.59 6.63
CA ALA A 203 19.39 39.33 6.90
C ALA A 203 19.60 38.97 8.38
N GLU A 204 18.88 39.68 9.27
CA GLU A 204 18.82 39.37 10.69
C GLU A 204 18.01 38.08 10.89
N GLY A 205 18.64 37.04 11.41
CA GLY A 205 17.97 35.78 11.68
C GLY A 205 18.93 34.68 12.11
N LEU A 206 18.37 33.64 12.76
CA LEU A 206 19.13 32.45 13.09
C LEU A 206 19.53 31.74 11.79
N ALA A 207 20.83 31.59 11.58
CA ALA A 207 21.41 31.01 10.37
C ALA A 207 22.15 29.70 10.68
N ALA A 208 22.09 28.76 9.75
CA ALA A 208 22.86 27.54 9.73
C ALA A 208 23.96 27.65 8.67
N SER A 209 25.16 27.18 8.99
CA SER A 209 26.23 27.06 7.99
C SER A 209 25.90 25.97 6.98
N GLN A 210 26.55 26.02 5.82
CA GLN A 210 26.44 24.99 4.80
C GLN A 210 26.78 23.59 5.35
N GLN A 211 27.76 23.47 6.25
CA GLN A 211 28.12 22.17 6.85
C GLN A 211 26.99 21.59 7.72
N ILE A 212 26.32 22.43 8.53
CA ILE A 212 25.19 21.98 9.37
C ILE A 212 24.07 21.47 8.47
N LEU A 213 23.74 22.22 7.42
CA LEU A 213 22.72 21.81 6.46
C LEU A 213 23.10 20.51 5.75
N SER A 214 24.36 20.33 5.33
CA SER A 214 24.84 19.07 4.74
C SER A 214 24.67 17.87 5.66
N VAL A 215 24.91 18.03 6.97
CA VAL A 215 24.69 16.96 7.94
C VAL A 215 23.19 16.61 8.02
N VAL A 216 22.31 17.60 8.08
CA VAL A 216 20.85 17.38 8.10
C VAL A 216 20.40 16.67 6.83
N VAL A 217 20.82 17.15 5.66
CA VAL A 217 20.52 16.55 4.36
C VAL A 217 21.04 15.10 4.28
N ALA A 218 22.26 14.83 4.76
CA ALA A 218 22.82 13.48 4.79
C ALA A 218 21.98 12.51 5.66
N VAL A 219 21.52 12.96 6.83
CA VAL A 219 20.62 12.17 7.69
C VAL A 219 19.30 11.88 6.98
N LEU A 220 18.71 12.86 6.29
CA LEU A 220 17.47 12.67 5.54
C LEU A 220 17.66 11.72 4.35
N CYS A 221 18.77 11.82 3.61
CA CYS A 221 19.15 10.88 2.57
C CYS A 221 19.24 9.44 3.12
N PHE A 222 19.84 9.26 4.30
CA PHE A 222 19.88 7.97 4.97
C PHE A 222 18.48 7.44 5.32
N VAL A 223 17.59 8.30 5.85
CA VAL A 223 16.20 7.93 6.15
C VAL A 223 15.44 7.53 4.87
N ILE A 224 15.62 8.26 3.77
CA ILE A 224 15.03 7.93 2.47
C ILE A 224 15.53 6.58 1.97
N ALA A 225 16.85 6.35 2.01
CA ALA A 225 17.45 5.09 1.58
C ALA A 225 16.99 3.90 2.46
N ALA A 226 16.94 4.08 3.78
CA ALA A 226 16.44 3.07 4.71
C ALA A 226 14.96 2.76 4.42
N GLY A 227 14.12 3.77 4.23
CA GLY A 227 12.73 3.60 3.86
C GLY A 227 12.53 2.88 2.53
N PHE A 228 13.34 3.21 1.53
CA PHE A 228 13.37 2.52 0.26
C PHE A 228 13.72 1.04 0.43
N LEU A 229 14.82 0.72 1.14
CA LEU A 229 15.23 -0.66 1.40
C LEU A 229 14.16 -1.44 2.16
N LEU A 230 13.53 -0.84 3.17
CA LEU A 230 12.41 -1.43 3.89
C LEU A 230 11.19 -1.64 2.99
N SER A 231 10.95 -0.75 2.02
CA SER A 231 9.86 -0.90 1.06
C SER A 231 10.05 -2.09 0.11
N LEU A 232 11.30 -2.51 -0.12
CA LEU A 232 11.64 -3.70 -0.91
C LEU A 232 11.42 -5.00 -0.14
N VAL A 233 11.37 -4.95 1.20
CA VAL A 233 11.11 -6.13 2.02
C VAL A 233 9.70 -6.64 1.71
N PRO A 234 9.55 -7.89 1.19
CA PRO A 234 8.25 -8.43 0.87
C PRO A 234 7.42 -8.64 2.14
N ASP A 235 6.17 -8.16 2.14
CA ASP A 235 5.24 -8.44 3.23
C ASP A 235 5.02 -9.97 3.34
N PRO A 236 5.35 -10.61 4.47
CA PRO A 236 5.10 -12.05 4.68
C PRO A 236 3.63 -12.41 4.48
N ARG A 237 2.72 -11.46 4.79
CA ARG A 237 1.28 -11.55 4.56
C ARG A 237 0.91 -11.71 3.07
N ARG A 238 1.70 -11.10 2.16
CA ARG A 238 1.54 -11.28 0.70
C ARG A 238 2.06 -12.65 0.21
N ARG A 239 3.15 -13.17 0.81
CA ARG A 239 3.66 -14.52 0.50
C ARG A 239 2.70 -15.62 0.94
N ALA A 240 2.08 -15.50 2.11
CA ALA A 240 1.07 -16.45 2.57
C ALA A 240 -0.15 -16.52 1.64
N ALA A 241 -0.53 -15.40 1.02
CA ALA A 241 -1.61 -15.35 0.02
C ALA A 241 -1.19 -15.86 -1.38
N SER A 242 0.12 -15.93 -1.67
CA SER A 242 0.68 -16.23 -3.00
C SER A 242 1.58 -17.48 -3.04
N GLY A 243 1.57 -18.30 -1.98
CA GLY A 243 2.41 -19.50 -1.90
C GLY A 243 2.12 -20.49 -3.04
N PRO A 244 3.16 -21.12 -3.63
CA PRO A 244 2.98 -22.07 -4.72
C PRO A 244 2.13 -23.24 -4.26
N ALA A 245 1.16 -23.63 -5.08
CA ALA A 245 0.51 -24.92 -4.95
C ALA A 245 1.59 -25.99 -5.12
N ILE A 246 2.06 -26.57 -4.00
CA ILE A 246 2.95 -27.73 -4.03
C ILE A 246 2.17 -28.84 -4.72
N THR A 247 2.57 -29.15 -5.96
CA THR A 247 2.26 -30.39 -6.65
C THR A 247 2.94 -31.50 -5.86
N VAL A 248 2.15 -32.23 -5.08
CA VAL A 248 2.56 -33.51 -4.51
C VAL A 248 2.57 -34.51 -5.67
N ASP A 249 3.74 -34.68 -6.29
CA ASP A 249 3.99 -35.82 -7.17
C ASP A 249 4.19 -37.06 -6.27
N LEU A 250 3.17 -37.91 -6.28
CA LEU A 250 3.20 -39.24 -5.70
C LEU A 250 3.99 -40.15 -6.66
N VAL A 251 5.22 -40.51 -6.29
CA VAL A 251 5.84 -41.73 -6.80
C VAL A 251 5.55 -42.85 -5.84
N THR A 252 4.69 -43.75 -6.31
CA THR A 252 4.43 -45.08 -5.76
C THR A 252 5.66 -45.97 -5.92
N GLN A 253 6.18 -46.52 -4.82
CA GLN A 253 6.81 -47.85 -4.88
C GLN A 253 6.66 -48.59 -3.56
N ALA A 254 6.26 -49.85 -3.70
CA ALA A 254 5.82 -50.78 -2.66
C ALA A 254 6.95 -51.67 -2.13
N ALA A 255 6.83 -52.14 -0.88
CA ALA A 255 7.27 -53.44 -0.32
C ALA A 255 7.26 -53.34 1.23
N ALA A 256 6.33 -53.96 1.96
CA ALA A 256 6.30 -55.37 2.43
C ALA A 256 7.13 -55.65 3.71
N ALA A 257 6.45 -55.57 4.87
CA ALA A 257 6.51 -56.42 6.10
C ALA A 257 7.85 -56.61 6.89
N PRO A 258 7.85 -57.21 8.11
CA PRO A 258 7.06 -56.90 9.33
C PRO A 258 7.92 -56.85 10.64
N VAL A 259 7.31 -56.34 11.72
CA VAL A 259 7.49 -56.65 13.17
C VAL A 259 8.90 -56.73 13.78
N SER A 260 9.21 -55.83 14.74
CA SER A 260 9.83 -56.19 16.05
C SER A 260 9.79 -55.02 17.05
N ALA A 261 9.29 -55.29 18.26
CA ALA A 261 9.64 -54.59 19.51
C ALA A 261 10.35 -55.63 20.41
N PRO A 262 11.25 -55.27 21.36
CA PRO A 262 10.82 -54.78 22.69
C PRO A 262 11.82 -53.79 23.40
N GLU A 263 11.36 -52.75 24.12
CA GLU A 263 11.36 -52.59 25.62
C GLU A 263 12.57 -51.81 26.24
N PRO A 264 12.49 -51.25 27.49
CA PRO A 264 12.48 -49.79 27.70
C PRO A 264 13.46 -49.25 28.78
N GLY A 265 13.48 -47.92 29.00
CA GLY A 265 14.16 -47.25 30.14
C GLY A 265 13.91 -45.72 30.18
N PRO A 266 13.94 -45.06 31.35
CA PRO A 266 12.76 -44.34 31.85
C PRO A 266 12.87 -42.80 31.95
N ALA A 267 11.71 -42.21 32.28
CA ALA A 267 11.45 -40.95 33.01
C ALA A 267 11.15 -39.67 32.19
N ALA A 268 9.86 -39.31 32.12
CA ALA A 268 9.29 -38.22 32.93
C ALA A 268 7.76 -38.09 32.71
N ALA A 269 7.02 -37.94 33.83
CA ALA A 269 5.58 -37.81 34.04
C ALA A 269 4.89 -36.80 33.08
N SER A 270 3.80 -37.11 32.35
CA SER A 270 2.44 -37.55 32.71
C SER A 270 1.52 -36.45 33.27
N PHE A 271 0.61 -35.94 32.42
CA PHE A 271 -0.80 -35.69 32.75
C PHE A 271 -1.67 -35.99 31.51
N GLN A 272 -1.90 -37.29 31.27
CA GLN A 272 -3.04 -37.77 30.50
C GLN A 272 -4.25 -37.88 31.45
N ARG A 273 -5.41 -37.41 31.00
CA ARG A 273 -6.69 -37.80 31.59
C ARG A 273 -7.31 -38.86 30.69
N THR A 274 -7.51 -40.04 31.27
CA THR A 274 -7.82 -41.31 30.61
C THR A 274 -9.30 -41.42 30.21
N ILE A 275 -9.48 -41.76 28.93
CA ILE A 275 -10.44 -42.67 28.27
C ILE A 275 -11.59 -43.25 29.10
N SER A 276 -12.78 -43.26 28.51
CA SER A 276 -13.65 -44.44 28.46
C SER A 276 -14.36 -44.53 27.10
N ALA A 277 -14.00 -45.52 26.30
CA ALA A 277 -14.87 -46.06 25.25
C ALA A 277 -15.72 -47.19 25.84
N PRO A 278 -16.92 -47.46 25.30
CA PRO A 278 -17.42 -48.82 25.22
C PRO A 278 -17.35 -49.33 23.79
N LEU A 279 -16.95 -50.59 23.66
CA LEU A 279 -17.09 -51.41 22.47
C LEU A 279 -18.57 -51.58 22.10
N GLY A 280 -18.85 -51.58 20.79
CA GLY A 280 -19.98 -52.31 20.21
C GLY A 280 -20.88 -51.52 19.26
N GLY A 281 -20.78 -51.84 17.96
CA GLY A 281 -21.89 -51.74 17.00
C GLY A 281 -22.10 -50.40 16.27
N LEU A 282 -22.16 -50.48 14.94
CA LEU A 282 -22.94 -49.64 14.01
C LEU A 282 -22.95 -48.11 14.25
N GLY A 283 -22.35 -47.36 13.34
CA GLY A 283 -22.70 -45.95 13.11
C GLY A 283 -21.49 -45.05 12.94
N GLN A 284 -21.37 -44.46 11.76
CA GLN A 284 -20.54 -43.28 11.54
C GLN A 284 -20.88 -42.24 12.62
N PRO A 285 -19.89 -41.61 13.29
CA PRO A 285 -20.20 -40.63 14.34
C PRO A 285 -21.14 -39.57 13.74
N PRO A 286 -22.24 -39.22 14.44
CA PRO A 286 -23.16 -38.22 13.93
C PRO A 286 -22.37 -36.94 13.66
N ARG A 287 -22.54 -36.37 12.46
CA ARG A 287 -22.01 -35.03 12.15
C ARG A 287 -22.45 -34.10 13.30
N PRO A 288 -21.56 -33.25 13.83
CA PRO A 288 -21.96 -32.20 14.75
C PRO A 288 -23.16 -31.46 14.17
N ALA A 289 -24.20 -31.25 14.97
CA ALA A 289 -25.33 -30.44 14.54
C ALA A 289 -24.81 -29.06 14.10
N PRO A 290 -25.29 -28.50 12.98
CA PRO A 290 -24.83 -27.20 12.51
C PRO A 290 -24.91 -26.14 13.62
N ALA A 291 -23.84 -25.37 13.79
CA ALA A 291 -23.81 -24.28 14.74
C ALA A 291 -24.79 -23.19 14.27
N PRO A 292 -25.82 -22.84 15.06
CA PRO A 292 -26.78 -21.81 14.68
C PRO A 292 -26.16 -20.41 14.66
N ARG A 293 -25.00 -20.23 15.32
CA ARG A 293 -24.30 -18.96 15.41
C ARG A 293 -22.80 -19.10 15.24
N LEU A 294 -22.20 -18.16 14.51
CA LEU A 294 -20.76 -18.07 14.30
C LEU A 294 -20.15 -17.07 15.28
N PRO A 295 -19.05 -17.43 15.97
CA PRO A 295 -18.30 -16.47 16.77
C PRO A 295 -17.57 -15.49 15.86
N VAL A 296 -17.68 -14.20 16.17
CA VAL A 296 -16.94 -13.12 15.51
C VAL A 296 -16.26 -12.23 16.54
N GLU A 297 -15.02 -11.83 16.29
CA GLU A 297 -14.30 -10.91 17.15
C GLU A 297 -14.78 -9.46 16.92
N GLY A 298 -15.07 -8.76 18.02
CA GLY A 298 -15.37 -7.33 18.07
C GLY A 298 -14.48 -6.60 19.08
N ALA A 299 -14.61 -5.27 19.15
CA ALA A 299 -13.79 -4.43 20.02
C ALA A 299 -13.97 -4.74 21.52
N ASP A 300 -15.16 -5.23 21.91
CA ASP A 300 -15.52 -5.53 23.30
C ASP A 300 -15.52 -7.04 23.63
N GLY A 301 -15.02 -7.89 22.70
CA GLY A 301 -14.92 -9.34 22.88
C GLY A 301 -15.55 -10.16 21.74
N THR A 302 -15.82 -11.45 22.00
CA THR A 302 -16.43 -12.37 21.02
C THR A 302 -17.93 -12.18 20.97
N HIS A 303 -18.45 -11.72 19.83
CA HIS A 303 -19.88 -11.67 19.54
C HIS A 303 -20.31 -12.91 18.74
N PHE A 304 -21.60 -13.19 18.68
CA PHE A 304 -22.15 -14.30 17.90
C PHE A 304 -23.09 -13.75 16.83
N ILE A 305 -22.89 -14.13 15.57
CA ILE A 305 -23.78 -13.80 14.45
C ILE A 305 -24.62 -15.02 14.11
N ASP A 306 -25.90 -14.84 13.82
CA ASP A 306 -26.75 -15.92 13.33
C ASP A 306 -26.27 -16.41 11.96
N SER A 307 -26.25 -17.74 11.76
CA SER A 307 -25.89 -18.32 10.45
C SER A 307 -26.78 -17.80 9.31
N ALA A 308 -28.02 -17.40 9.58
CA ALA A 308 -28.91 -16.81 8.58
C ALA A 308 -28.47 -15.43 8.07
N ASP A 309 -27.69 -14.68 8.85
CA ASP A 309 -27.18 -13.36 8.46
C ASP A 309 -25.85 -13.46 7.69
N VAL A 310 -25.28 -14.66 7.59
CA VAL A 310 -23.99 -14.88 6.94
C VAL A 310 -24.16 -15.12 5.45
N ARG A 311 -23.51 -14.28 4.64
CA ARG A 311 -23.54 -14.39 3.18
C ARG A 311 -22.35 -15.16 2.62
N SER A 312 -21.16 -14.87 3.13
CA SER A 312 -19.94 -15.57 2.73
C SER A 312 -18.94 -15.69 3.87
N VAL A 313 -18.11 -16.73 3.78
CA VAL A 313 -16.96 -16.95 4.67
C VAL A 313 -15.72 -17.10 3.81
N ARG A 314 -14.70 -16.29 4.08
CA ARG A 314 -13.42 -16.26 3.36
C ARG A 314 -12.29 -16.71 4.27
N ALA A 315 -11.42 -17.60 3.79
CA ALA A 315 -10.21 -17.96 4.50
C ALA A 315 -9.22 -16.78 4.55
N ASP A 316 -8.69 -16.48 5.73
CA ASP A 316 -7.64 -15.50 5.96
C ASP A 316 -6.61 -16.09 6.94
N ALA A 317 -5.56 -16.72 6.41
CA ALA A 317 -4.56 -17.48 7.16
C ALA A 317 -5.17 -18.61 8.03
N HIS A 318 -5.06 -18.50 9.36
CA HIS A 318 -5.54 -19.51 10.32
C HIS A 318 -6.96 -19.23 10.82
N TYR A 319 -7.56 -18.12 10.40
CA TYR A 319 -8.90 -17.71 10.77
C TYR A 319 -9.74 -17.46 9.50
N THR A 320 -10.98 -17.06 9.68
CA THR A 320 -11.90 -16.73 8.58
C THR A 320 -12.45 -15.33 8.74
N ARG A 321 -12.89 -14.73 7.63
CA ARG A 321 -13.68 -13.52 7.63
C ARG A 321 -15.09 -13.83 7.20
N VAL A 322 -16.06 -13.46 8.03
CA VAL A 322 -17.48 -13.65 7.83
C VAL A 322 -18.06 -12.35 7.31
N HIS A 323 -18.71 -12.39 6.15
CA HIS A 323 -19.39 -11.25 5.55
C HIS A 323 -20.88 -11.33 5.86
N ASP A 324 -21.38 -10.35 6.60
CA ASP A 324 -22.80 -10.22 6.97
C ASP A 324 -23.61 -9.41 5.95
N GLY A 325 -22.98 -8.98 4.83
CA GLY A 325 -23.56 -8.15 3.77
C GLY A 325 -23.31 -6.66 3.88
N THR A 326 -22.96 -6.20 5.07
CA THR A 326 -22.57 -4.80 5.29
C THR A 326 -21.09 -4.68 5.57
N ARG A 327 -20.51 -5.65 6.30
CA ARG A 327 -19.11 -5.64 6.73
C ARG A 327 -18.54 -7.05 6.84
N GLU A 328 -17.21 -7.13 6.78
CA GLU A 328 -16.46 -8.34 7.15
C GLU A 328 -16.14 -8.31 8.65
N ARG A 329 -16.28 -9.44 9.33
CA ARG A 329 -15.85 -9.63 10.73
C ARG A 329 -14.95 -10.85 10.86
N LEU A 330 -13.99 -10.81 11.77
CA LEU A 330 -13.06 -11.92 11.97
C LEU A 330 -13.75 -13.04 12.74
N CYS A 331 -13.65 -14.27 12.28
CA CYS A 331 -14.09 -15.47 12.97
C CYS A 331 -12.85 -16.33 13.26
N PRO A 332 -12.64 -16.78 14.52
CA PRO A 332 -11.43 -17.51 14.90
C PRO A 332 -11.35 -18.92 14.28
N TRP A 333 -12.44 -19.41 13.67
CA TRP A 333 -12.45 -20.70 13.00
C TRP A 333 -11.64 -20.67 11.72
N SER A 334 -10.91 -21.76 11.47
CA SER A 334 -10.34 -22.06 10.16
C SER A 334 -11.46 -22.34 9.14
N ILE A 335 -11.15 -22.28 7.84
CA ILE A 335 -12.17 -22.55 6.81
C ILE A 335 -12.75 -23.98 6.88
N SER A 336 -11.93 -24.95 7.28
CA SER A 336 -12.38 -26.35 7.43
C SER A 336 -13.28 -26.51 8.66
N GLU A 337 -13.00 -25.81 9.75
CA GLU A 337 -13.88 -25.77 10.91
C GLU A 337 -15.18 -25.06 10.60
N ALA A 338 -15.13 -23.92 9.91
CA ALA A 338 -16.33 -23.23 9.44
C ALA A 338 -17.19 -24.13 8.52
N GLU A 339 -16.57 -24.87 7.59
CA GLU A 339 -17.28 -25.84 6.73
C GLU A 339 -17.94 -26.98 7.53
N ALA A 340 -17.28 -27.45 8.59
CA ALA A 340 -17.81 -28.51 9.44
C ALA A 340 -18.95 -28.04 10.36
N GLN A 341 -18.93 -26.77 10.76
CA GLN A 341 -19.90 -26.17 11.69
C GLN A 341 -21.11 -25.54 10.98
N LEU A 342 -20.96 -25.11 9.72
CA LEU A 342 -22.05 -24.50 8.95
C LEU A 342 -23.02 -25.55 8.41
N ASP A 343 -24.29 -25.16 8.25
CA ASP A 343 -25.31 -26.05 7.68
C ASP A 343 -24.95 -26.38 6.21
N PRO A 344 -24.65 -27.65 5.89
CA PRO A 344 -24.29 -28.04 4.54
C PRO A 344 -25.45 -27.90 3.54
N GLY A 345 -26.70 -27.73 4.00
CA GLY A 345 -27.86 -27.42 3.16
C GLY A 345 -27.86 -25.98 2.65
N LEU A 346 -27.45 -25.04 3.50
CA LEU A 346 -27.45 -23.61 3.21
C LEU A 346 -26.10 -23.12 2.66
N PHE A 347 -24.99 -23.70 3.13
CA PHE A 347 -23.64 -23.28 2.79
C PHE A 347 -22.96 -24.27 1.86
N VAL A 348 -22.21 -23.75 0.88
CA VAL A 348 -21.39 -24.55 -0.02
C VAL A 348 -19.99 -23.96 -0.17
N ARG A 349 -18.98 -24.81 -0.14
CA ARG A 349 -17.60 -24.43 -0.42
C ARG A 349 -17.37 -24.31 -1.93
N VAL A 350 -17.42 -23.07 -2.43
CA VAL A 350 -17.28 -22.75 -3.86
C VAL A 350 -15.83 -22.66 -4.33
N HIS A 351 -14.91 -22.41 -3.40
CA HIS A 351 -13.48 -22.29 -3.64
C HIS A 351 -12.70 -22.84 -2.44
N ARG A 352 -11.41 -23.17 -2.63
CA ARG A 352 -10.53 -23.59 -1.51
C ARG A 352 -10.50 -22.58 -0.37
N SER A 353 -10.83 -21.32 -0.64
CA SER A 353 -10.81 -20.20 0.31
C SER A 353 -12.16 -19.51 0.51
N HIS A 354 -13.26 -20.01 -0.07
CA HIS A 354 -14.57 -19.37 0.05
C HIS A 354 -15.70 -20.38 0.25
N ILE A 355 -16.56 -20.08 1.23
CA ILE A 355 -17.85 -20.71 1.48
C ILE A 355 -18.92 -19.64 1.28
N VAL A 356 -20.03 -20.01 0.63
CA VAL A 356 -21.11 -19.09 0.29
C VAL A 356 -22.44 -19.65 0.77
N ALA A 357 -23.30 -18.79 1.30
CA ALA A 357 -24.70 -19.10 1.56
C ALA A 357 -25.50 -19.07 0.25
N ILE A 358 -26.03 -20.22 -0.16
CA ILE A 358 -26.85 -20.38 -1.36
C ILE A 358 -28.07 -19.43 -1.40
N PRO A 359 -28.81 -19.22 -0.30
CA PRO A 359 -29.99 -18.34 -0.33
C PRO A 359 -29.70 -16.89 -0.73
N HIS A 360 -28.47 -16.41 -0.52
CA HIS A 360 -28.07 -15.03 -0.76
C HIS A 360 -27.44 -14.80 -2.14
N VAL A 361 -27.43 -15.81 -3.00
CA VAL A 361 -26.88 -15.70 -4.35
C VAL A 361 -27.86 -14.97 -5.26
N SER A 362 -27.50 -13.77 -5.72
CA SER A 362 -28.34 -12.95 -6.60
C SER A 362 -28.01 -13.14 -8.08
N PHE A 363 -26.75 -13.44 -8.41
CA PHE A 363 -26.30 -13.56 -9.80
C PHE A 363 -25.11 -14.51 -9.93
N VAL A 364 -25.04 -15.25 -11.04
CA VAL A 364 -23.89 -16.12 -11.38
C VAL A 364 -23.49 -15.89 -12.82
N ARG A 365 -22.20 -15.63 -13.06
CA ARG A 365 -21.62 -15.46 -14.40
C ARG A 365 -20.42 -16.37 -14.58
N LYS A 366 -20.26 -16.93 -15.78
CA LYS A 366 -19.04 -17.63 -16.18
C LYS A 366 -17.93 -16.60 -16.46
N GLU A 367 -16.76 -16.80 -15.87
CA GLU A 367 -15.60 -15.93 -16.05
C GLU A 367 -14.35 -16.80 -16.22
N GLY A 368 -13.78 -16.82 -17.43
CA GLY A 368 -12.71 -17.75 -17.81
C GLY A 368 -13.13 -19.22 -17.65
N ASP A 369 -12.27 -20.00 -16.98
CA ASP A 369 -12.50 -21.40 -16.62
C ASP A 369 -13.29 -21.58 -15.31
N GLY A 370 -13.62 -20.47 -14.63
CA GLY A 370 -14.35 -20.43 -13.37
C GLY A 370 -15.76 -19.85 -13.52
N ALA A 371 -16.34 -19.48 -12.38
CA ALA A 371 -17.51 -18.62 -12.34
C ALA A 371 -17.34 -17.57 -11.22
N VAL A 372 -18.06 -16.47 -11.31
CA VAL A 372 -18.18 -15.48 -10.24
C VAL A 372 -19.64 -15.41 -9.83
N ILE A 373 -19.87 -15.49 -8.52
CA ILE A 373 -21.17 -15.33 -7.89
C ILE A 373 -21.23 -13.93 -7.29
N GLU A 374 -22.36 -13.25 -7.46
CA GLU A 374 -22.70 -12.03 -6.73
C GLU A 374 -23.70 -12.36 -5.63
N LEU A 375 -23.47 -11.82 -4.44
CA LEU A 375 -24.35 -11.97 -3.29
C LEU A 375 -25.22 -10.74 -3.12
N ASP A 376 -26.43 -10.93 -2.62
CA ASP A 376 -27.31 -9.83 -2.24
C ASP A 376 -26.68 -8.95 -1.14
N GLY A 377 -27.05 -7.67 -1.11
CA GLY A 377 -26.55 -6.71 -0.13
C GLY A 377 -26.51 -5.27 -0.65
N PRO A 378 -26.28 -4.28 0.23
CA PRO A 378 -26.16 -2.86 -0.15
C PRO A 378 -24.95 -2.56 -1.06
N SER A 379 -23.97 -3.46 -1.11
CA SER A 379 -22.87 -3.42 -2.08
C SER A 379 -22.69 -4.80 -2.71
N PRO A 380 -22.45 -4.88 -4.04
CA PRO A 380 -22.32 -6.16 -4.72
C PRO A 380 -21.03 -6.88 -4.28
N HIS A 381 -21.18 -7.95 -3.49
CA HIS A 381 -20.06 -8.76 -3.03
C HIS A 381 -19.85 -9.94 -3.99
N ARG A 382 -18.68 -9.98 -4.64
CA ARG A 382 -18.35 -10.99 -5.66
C ARG A 382 -17.42 -12.07 -5.13
N VAL A 383 -17.82 -13.33 -5.29
CA VAL A 383 -17.07 -14.49 -4.82
C VAL A 383 -16.68 -15.39 -6.00
N PRO A 384 -15.37 -15.73 -6.15
CA PRO A 384 -14.93 -16.64 -7.20
C PRO A 384 -15.29 -18.10 -6.88
N VAL A 385 -15.65 -18.85 -7.93
CA VAL A 385 -15.98 -20.28 -7.90
C VAL A 385 -14.95 -21.05 -8.70
N SER A 386 -14.41 -22.11 -8.09
CA SER A 386 -13.47 -23.00 -8.76
C SER A 386 -14.15 -23.86 -9.83
N ARG A 387 -13.44 -24.18 -10.91
CA ARG A 387 -13.92 -25.02 -12.02
C ARG A 387 -14.60 -26.33 -11.56
N ALA A 388 -14.01 -26.96 -10.54
CA ALA A 388 -14.48 -28.23 -9.99
C ALA A 388 -15.81 -28.11 -9.22
N LYS A 389 -16.13 -26.91 -8.72
CA LYS A 389 -17.32 -26.64 -7.90
C LYS A 389 -18.47 -26.01 -8.69
N ILE A 390 -18.27 -25.63 -9.96
CA ILE A 390 -19.32 -25.02 -10.79
C ILE A 390 -20.55 -25.92 -10.91
N ALA A 391 -20.36 -27.22 -11.15
CA ALA A 391 -21.47 -28.16 -11.33
C ALA A 391 -22.31 -28.27 -10.04
N GLU A 392 -21.65 -28.37 -8.89
CA GLU A 392 -22.29 -28.43 -7.57
C GLU A 392 -23.06 -27.14 -7.26
N VAL A 393 -22.43 -25.97 -7.47
CA VAL A 393 -23.07 -24.67 -7.27
C VAL A 393 -24.30 -24.50 -8.17
N LYS A 394 -24.20 -24.84 -9.45
CA LYS A 394 -25.34 -24.77 -10.38
C LYS A 394 -26.48 -25.69 -9.95
N ALA A 395 -26.18 -26.90 -9.50
CA ALA A 395 -27.19 -27.83 -9.00
C ALA A 395 -27.90 -27.27 -7.75
N ARG A 396 -27.14 -26.69 -6.82
CA ARG A 396 -27.67 -26.05 -5.60
C ARG A 396 -28.55 -24.82 -5.89
N LEU A 397 -28.25 -24.08 -6.95
CA LEU A 397 -29.06 -22.94 -7.40
C LEU A 397 -30.26 -23.34 -8.28
N GLY A 398 -30.49 -24.64 -8.50
CA GLY A 398 -31.56 -25.11 -9.37
C GLY A 398 -31.31 -24.89 -10.87
N LEU A 399 -30.08 -24.53 -11.26
CA LEU A 399 -29.67 -24.24 -12.65
C LEU A 399 -29.18 -25.48 -13.41
N ALA A 400 -29.62 -26.68 -13.02
CA ALA A 400 -29.23 -27.93 -13.68
C ALA A 400 -29.62 -27.91 -15.17
N ALA A 401 -28.68 -28.33 -16.03
CA ALA A 401 -28.84 -28.33 -17.47
C ALA A 401 -30.12 -29.10 -17.87
N ARG A 402 -31.05 -28.44 -18.57
CA ARG A 402 -32.11 -29.11 -19.32
C ARG A 402 -31.45 -30.13 -20.25
N ARG A 403 -31.60 -31.41 -19.92
CA ARG A 403 -31.21 -32.53 -20.78
C ARG A 403 -32.19 -32.50 -21.95
N ASN A 404 -31.74 -32.09 -23.14
CA ASN A 404 -32.53 -32.19 -24.37
C ASN A 404 -32.92 -33.65 -24.59
N HIS A 405 -34.20 -33.97 -24.40
CA HIS A 405 -34.82 -35.15 -25.00
C HIS A 405 -35.37 -34.72 -26.36
N HIS A 406 -34.59 -34.99 -27.41
CA HIS A 406 -35.16 -35.26 -28.73
C HIS A 406 -34.99 -36.77 -28.96
N ALA A 407 -36.13 -37.46 -28.88
CA ALA A 407 -36.38 -38.70 -29.60
C ALA A 407 -36.85 -38.34 -31.01
#